data_AF-A0A1S8D2L7-F1
#
_entry.id   AF-A0A1S8D2L7-F1
#
_cell.length_a   1.000
_cell.length_b   1.000
_cell.length_c   1.000
_cell.angle_alpha   90.00
_cell.angle_beta   90.00
_cell.angle_gamma   90.00
#
_symmetry.space_group_name_H-M   'P 1'
#
loop_
_entity.id
_entity.type
_entity.pdbx_description
1 polymer ?
#
loop_
_entity_poly.entity_id
_entity_poly.type
_entity_poly.pdbx_seq_one_letter_code
_entity_poly.pdbx_strand_id
1 'polypeptide(L)' 'MWRWLLIGPLLLVLVLFALSNTAPVPVRFWPFDLAWETPLAVAVLSVSAFAFLLGALVTWMASLGARRRAPSEAIQVTSA' A
#
# COMPACT_ATOMS: atom_id res chain seq x y z
N MET A 1 8.78 15.66 12.24
CA MET A 1 8.85 14.85 13.49
C MET A 1 7.54 14.12 13.78
N TRP A 2 6.36 14.74 13.62
CA TRP A 2 5.04 14.10 13.83
C TRP A 2 4.80 12.79 13.05
N ARG A 3 5.36 12.64 11.84
CA ARG A 3 5.23 11.40 11.04
C ARG A 3 5.71 10.14 11.77
N TRP A 4 6.72 10.26 12.64
CA TRP A 4 7.24 9.12 13.41
C TRP A 4 6.26 8.64 14.48
N LEU A 5 5.36 9.50 14.97
CA LEU A 5 4.31 9.10 15.92
C LEU A 5 3.26 8.19 15.27
N LEU A 6 3.09 8.24 13.95
CA LEU A 6 2.20 7.33 13.22
C LEU A 6 2.94 6.08 12.76
N ILE A 7 4.14 6.25 12.20
CA ILE A 7 4.92 5.14 11.63
C ILE A 7 5.46 4.22 12.72
N GLY A 8 5.92 4.76 13.86
CA GLY A 8 6.52 3.98 14.95
C GLY A 8 5.57 2.93 15.52
N PRO A 9 4.37 3.30 15.99
CA PRO A 9 3.39 2.34 16.51
C PRO A 9 2.93 1.33 15.45
N LEU A 10 2.72 1.76 14.21
CA LEU A 10 2.38 0.85 13.11
C LEU A 10 3.46 -0.22 12.91
N LEU A 11 4.73 0.20 12.87
CA LEU A 11 5.85 -0.71 12.67
C LEU A 11 6.02 -1.66 13.87
N LEU A 12 5.81 -1.16 15.10
CA LEU A 12 5.79 -1.99 16.30
C LEU A 12 4.72 -3.08 16.22
N VAL A 13 3.49 -2.73 15.81
CA VAL A 13 2.40 -3.70 15.63
C VAL A 13 2.75 -4.73 14.56
N LEU A 14 3.34 -4.32 13.43
CA LEU A 14 3.76 -5.24 12.37
C LEU A 14 4.84 -6.21 12.84
N VAL A 15 5.81 -5.73 13.62
CA VAL A 15 6.88 -6.56 14.19
C VAL A 15 6.33 -7.53 15.23
N LEU A 16 5.46 -7.08 16.14
CA LEU A 16 4.82 -7.94 17.13
C LEU A 16 3.93 -8.99 16.46
N PHE A 17 3.18 -8.61 15.44
CA PHE A 17 2.39 -9.54 14.63
C PHE A 17 3.30 -10.57 13.96
N ALA A 18 4.43 -10.15 13.40
CA ALA A 18 5.38 -11.04 12.74
C ALA A 18 6.00 -12.07 13.69
N LEU A 19 6.42 -11.62 14.88
CA LEU A 19 7.01 -12.49 15.91
C LEU A 19 5.96 -13.42 16.54
N SER A 20 4.72 -12.96 16.70
CA SER A 20 3.65 -13.75 17.32
C SER A 20 3.01 -14.77 16.36
N ASN A 21 3.06 -14.53 15.04
CA ASN A 21 2.35 -15.34 14.04
C ASN A 21 3.33 -16.10 13.12
N THR A 22 4.24 -16.85 13.74
CA THR A 22 5.21 -17.70 13.03
C THR A 22 4.68 -19.09 12.67
N ALA A 23 3.45 -19.40 13.08
CA ALA A 23 2.80 -20.68 12.80
C ALA A 23 2.79 -20.95 11.28
N PRO A 24 3.24 -22.14 10.85
CA PRO A 24 3.22 -22.52 9.43
C PRO A 24 1.79 -22.70 8.97
N VAL A 25 1.46 -22.09 7.82
CA VAL A 25 0.15 -22.15 7.19
C VAL A 25 0.34 -22.51 5.71
N PRO A 26 -0.42 -23.48 5.18
CA PRO A 26 -0.39 -23.80 3.76
C PRO A 26 -1.13 -22.73 2.95
N VAL A 27 -0.40 -21.97 2.15
CA VAL A 27 -0.96 -21.08 1.13
C VAL A 27 -1.17 -21.89 -0.15
N ARG A 28 -2.43 -22.09 -0.51
CA ARG A 28 -2.82 -22.83 -1.72
C ARG A 28 -3.05 -21.86 -2.89
N PHE A 29 -2.25 -22.01 -3.94
CA PHE A 29 -2.34 -21.21 -5.16
C PHE A 29 -3.22 -21.92 -6.19
N TRP A 30 -4.53 -21.87 -5.97
CA TRP A 30 -5.49 -22.32 -6.99
C TRP A 30 -5.44 -21.38 -8.21
N PRO A 31 -5.56 -21.85 -9.47
CA PRO A 31 -5.84 -23.22 -9.98
C PRO A 31 -4.60 -24.10 -10.21
N PHE A 32 -3.43 -23.71 -9.70
CA PHE A 32 -2.15 -24.38 -10.01
C PHE A 32 -1.86 -25.59 -9.11
N ASP A 33 -2.81 -26.00 -8.25
CA ASP A 33 -2.68 -27.07 -7.23
C ASP A 33 -1.37 -27.03 -6.41
N LEU A 34 -0.75 -25.84 -6.31
CA LEU A 34 0.47 -25.61 -5.55
C LEU A 34 0.10 -25.26 -4.11
N ALA A 35 0.73 -25.94 -3.15
CA ALA A 35 0.67 -25.58 -1.73
C ALA A 35 2.06 -25.15 -1.28
N TRP A 36 2.16 -23.96 -0.69
CA TRP A 36 3.39 -23.41 -0.15
C TRP A 36 3.22 -23.14 1.34
N GLU A 37 4.06 -23.74 2.16
CA GLU A 37 4.08 -23.53 3.61
C GLU A 37 4.84 -22.24 3.94
N THR A 38 4.14 -21.24 4.49
CA THR A 38 4.76 -20.02 5.02
C THR A 38 4.25 -19.69 6.41
N PRO A 39 5.04 -18.97 7.22
CA PRO A 39 4.51 -18.37 8.43
C PRO A 39 3.33 -17.46 8.13
N LEU A 40 2.26 -17.55 8.93
CA LEU A 40 1.05 -16.72 8.77
C LEU A 40 1.39 -15.23 8.63
N ALA A 41 2.34 -14.76 9.44
CA ALA A 41 2.84 -13.40 9.37
C ALA A 41 3.33 -13.01 7.97
N VAL A 42 4.15 -13.85 7.35
CA VAL A 42 4.73 -13.58 6.03
C VAL A 42 3.62 -13.51 4.99
N ALA A 43 2.69 -14.46 4.99
CA ALA A 43 1.57 -14.47 4.05
C ALA A 43 0.74 -13.17 4.12
N VAL A 44 0.31 -12.79 5.33
CA VAL A 44 -0.53 -11.60 5.54
C VAL A 44 0.21 -10.31 5.22
N LEU A 45 1.46 -10.17 5.67
CA LEU A 45 2.27 -8.98 5.44
C LEU A 45 2.59 -8.80 3.96
N SER A 46 2.92 -9.88 3.24
CA SER A 46 3.18 -9.82 1.80
C SER A 46 1.94 -9.38 1.04
N VAL A 47 0.78 -10.00 1.26
CA VAL A 47 -0.48 -9.61 0.59
C VAL A 47 -0.83 -8.15 0.87
N SER A 48 -0.69 -7.72 2.13
CA SER A 48 -0.96 -6.34 2.54
C SER A 48 -0.01 -5.35 1.87
N ALA A 49 1.29 -5.67 1.80
CA ALA A 49 2.29 -4.85 1.12
C ALA A 49 1.98 -4.73 -0.38
N PHE A 50 1.64 -5.83 -1.04
CA PHE A 50 1.25 -5.82 -2.46
C PHE A 50 0.01 -4.94 -2.70
N ALA A 51 -1.05 -5.10 -1.89
CA ALA A 51 -2.25 -4.28 -2.01
C ALA A 51 -1.95 -2.78 -1.79
N PHE A 52 -1.11 -2.45 -0.82
CA PHE A 52 -0.69 -1.08 -0.56
C PHE A 52 0.08 -0.49 -1.74
N LEU A 53 1.04 -1.22 -2.31
CA LEU A 53 1.81 -0.77 -3.48
C LEU A 53 0.90 -0.54 -4.70
N LEU A 54 -0.05 -1.43 -4.95
CA LEU A 54 -1.04 -1.25 -6.01
C LEU A 54 -1.91 -0.01 -5.77
N GLY A 55 -2.41 0.17 -4.55
CA GLY A 55 -3.19 1.36 -4.18
C GLY A 55 -2.40 2.66 -4.33
N ALA A 56 -1.12 2.66 -3.93
CA ALA A 56 -0.21 3.79 -4.12
C ALA A 56 0.02 4.08 -5.61
N LEU A 57 0.21 3.04 -6.44
CA LEU A 57 0.38 3.17 -7.89
C LEU A 57 -0.87 3.77 -8.55
N VAL A 58 -2.06 3.26 -8.21
CA VAL A 58 -3.34 3.79 -8.73
C VAL A 58 -3.52 5.26 -8.32
N THR A 59 -3.26 5.59 -7.06
CA THR A 59 -3.34 6.97 -6.54
C THR A 59 -2.37 7.88 -7.28
N TRP A 60 -1.15 7.40 -7.53
CA TRP A 60 -0.15 8.14 -8.28
C TRP A 60 -0.61 8.41 -9.72
N MET A 61 -1.09 7.39 -10.44
CA MET A 61 -1.64 7.55 -11.80
C MET A 61 -2.81 8.53 -11.85
N ALA A 62 -3.73 8.48 -10.87
CA ALA A 62 -4.83 9.43 -10.77
C ALA A 62 -4.34 10.87 -10.57
N SER A 63 -3.29 11.07 -9.76
CA SER A 63 -2.68 12.39 -9.55
C SER A 63 -1.98 12.95 -10.81
N LEU A 64 -1.42 12.09 -11.67
CA LEU A 64 -0.86 12.51 -12.96
C LEU A 64 -1.95 12.98 -13.93
N GLY A 65 -3.11 12.34 -13.93
CA GLY A 65 -4.27 12.74 -14.74
C GLY A 65 -4.87 14.08 -14.29
N ALA A 66 -4.88 14.35 -12.98
CA ALA A 66 -5.42 15.60 -12.42
C ALA A 66 -4.62 16.86 -12.84
N ARG A 67 -3.31 16.73 -13.15
CA ARG A 67 -2.50 17.85 -13.64
C ARG A 67 -2.84 18.28 -15.08
N ARG A 68 -3.50 17.43 -15.87
CA ARG A 68 -3.93 17.76 -17.24
C ARG A 68 -5.28 18.50 -17.29
N ARG A 69 -5.93 18.68 -16.15
CA ARG A 69 -7.19 19.41 -16.01
C ARG A 69 -7.02 20.64 -15.11
N ALA A 70 -5.90 21.35 -15.23
CA ALA A 70 -5.88 22.75 -14.83
C ALA A 70 -6.57 23.54 -15.96
N PRO A 71 -7.77 24.11 -15.76
CA PRO A 71 -8.31 25.05 -16.72
C PRO A 71 -7.33 26.22 -16.82
N SER A 72 -6.87 26.53 -18.03
CA SER A 72 -5.98 27.66 -18.33
C SER A 72 -6.67 29.04 -18.18
N GLU A 73 -7.70 29.14 -17.34
CA GLU A 73 -8.63 30.26 -17.28
C GLU A 73 -8.22 31.24 -16.17
N ALA A 74 -7.04 31.85 -16.30
CA ALA A 74 -6.62 32.94 -15.41
C ALA A 74 -5.66 33.93 -16.08
N ILE A 75 -5.80 34.13 -17.39
CA ILE A 75 -5.09 35.19 -18.11
C ILE A 75 -6.11 35.96 -18.96
N GLN A 76 -7.01 36.73 -18.34
CA GLN A 76 -7.71 37.79 -19.10
C GLN A 76 -8.42 38.91 -18.31
N VAL A 77 -8.43 38.96 -16.97
CA VAL A 77 -9.32 39.91 -16.24
C VAL A 77 -8.60 41.08 -15.54
N THR A 78 -7.30 41.30 -15.73
CA THR A 78 -6.60 42.44 -15.08
C THR A 78 -5.78 43.31 -16.04
N SER A 79 -6.34 43.65 -17.19
CA SER A 79 -5.81 44.72 -18.04
C SER A 79 -6.93 45.41 -18.82
N ALA A 80 -7.87 46.01 -18.09
CA ALA A 80 -8.87 46.95 -18.63
C ALA A 80 -9.03 48.12 -17.65
#